data_AF-A0A1A8C723-F1
#
_entry.id   AF-A0A1A8C723-F1
#
_cell.length_a   1.000
_cell.length_b   1.000
_cell.length_c   1.000
_cell.angle_alpha   90.00
_cell.angle_beta   90.00
_cell.angle_gamma   90.00
#
_symmetry.space_group_name_H-M   'P 1'
#
loop_
_entity.id
_entity.type
_entity.pdbx_description
1 polymer ?
#
loop_
_entity_poly.entity_id
_entity_poly.type
_entity_poly.pdbx_seq_one_letter_code
_entity_poly.pdbx_strand_id
1 'polypeptide(L)'
;MFPDSEIAKNFTCGKDKTAYVVKFGLAPHIIKLLMADVNRGSFTLMFDETLNQMTKTKQMDLHVRYWKEDRVQSRYLGSQFMGHGTAKDLLDHFK
;
A
#
# COMPACT_ATOMS: atom_id res chain seq x y z
N MET A 1 -12.00 18.75 10.96
CA MET A 1 -10.92 18.38 10.01
C MET A 1 -10.35 19.61 9.30
N PHE A 2 -11.16 20.63 8.97
CA PHE A 2 -10.70 21.88 8.34
C PHE A 2 -11.34 23.11 9.03
N PRO A 3 -10.78 23.61 10.13
CA PRO A 3 -11.39 24.69 10.92
C PRO A 3 -11.37 26.07 10.24
N ASP A 4 -10.55 26.23 9.22
CA ASP A 4 -10.23 27.48 8.52
C ASP A 4 -10.83 27.55 7.09
N SER A 5 -11.50 26.49 6.65
CA SER A 5 -12.01 26.40 5.28
C SER A 5 -13.51 26.66 5.21
N GLU A 6 -13.90 27.84 4.71
CA GLU A 6 -15.31 28.18 4.47
C GLU A 6 -16.00 27.21 3.50
N ILE A 7 -15.25 26.70 2.51
CA ILE A 7 -15.76 25.73 1.53
C ILE A 7 -16.01 24.37 2.19
N ALA A 8 -15.13 23.96 3.11
CA ALA A 8 -15.24 22.67 3.80
C ALA A 8 -15.95 22.76 5.16
N LYS A 9 -16.53 23.91 5.54
CA LYS A 9 -17.14 24.09 6.86
C LYS A 9 -18.24 23.08 7.19
N ASN A 10 -18.97 22.64 6.16
CA ASN A 10 -20.03 21.63 6.28
C ASN A 10 -19.57 20.22 5.89
N PHE A 11 -18.29 20.04 5.55
CA PHE A 11 -17.77 18.74 5.18
C PHE A 11 -17.74 17.82 6.39
N THR A 12 -18.53 16.75 6.32
CA THR A 12 -18.51 15.66 7.30
C THR A 12 -18.19 14.36 6.58
N CYS A 13 -17.24 13.61 7.13
CA CYS A 13 -16.89 12.29 6.62
C CYS A 13 -16.68 11.35 7.80
N GLY A 14 -17.64 10.47 8.02
CA GLY A 14 -17.54 9.44 9.05
C GLY A 14 -16.42 8.44 8.74
N LYS A 15 -16.07 7.62 9.73
CA LYS A 15 -15.04 6.58 9.62
C LYS A 15 -15.27 5.68 8.40
N ASP A 16 -16.48 5.17 8.22
CA ASP A 16 -16.78 4.19 7.17
C ASP A 16 -16.69 4.81 5.77
N LYS A 17 -17.22 6.04 5.61
CA LYS A 17 -17.13 6.78 4.35
C LYS A 17 -15.69 7.12 4.01
N THR A 18 -14.90 7.53 5.01
CA THR A 18 -13.46 7.79 4.84
C THR A 18 -12.73 6.52 4.43
N ALA A 19 -12.95 5.41 5.12
CA ALA A 19 -12.35 4.12 4.79
C ALA A 19 -12.70 3.66 3.37
N TYR A 20 -13.97 3.85 2.97
CA TYR A 20 -14.43 3.54 1.62
C TYR A 20 -13.71 4.39 0.56
N VAL A 21 -13.66 5.72 0.74
CA VAL A 21 -13.00 6.64 -0.20
C VAL A 21 -11.50 6.34 -0.30
N VAL A 22 -10.84 6.05 0.82
CA VAL A 22 -9.41 5.67 0.81
C VAL A 22 -9.21 4.36 0.07
N LYS A 23 -9.99 3.32 0.39
CA LYS A 23 -9.80 1.96 -0.16
C LYS A 23 -10.18 1.86 -1.63
N PHE A 24 -11.27 2.50 -2.06
CA PHE A 24 -11.82 2.33 -3.41
C PHE A 24 -11.59 3.53 -4.33
N GLY A 25 -11.27 4.70 -3.78
CA GLY A 25 -10.93 5.89 -4.57
C GLY A 25 -9.43 6.13 -4.65
N LEU A 26 -8.81 6.45 -3.51
CA LEU A 26 -7.42 6.90 -3.47
C LEU A 26 -6.42 5.77 -3.72
N ALA A 27 -6.60 4.61 -3.08
CA ALA A 27 -5.64 3.51 -3.20
C ALA A 27 -5.45 3.03 -4.66
N PRO A 28 -6.51 2.77 -5.47
CA PRO A 28 -6.33 2.41 -6.88
C PRO A 28 -5.60 3.48 -7.69
N HIS A 29 -5.87 4.76 -7.42
CA HIS A 29 -5.20 5.87 -8.09
C HIS A 29 -3.70 5.91 -7.75
N ILE A 30 -3.35 5.77 -6.47
CA ILE A 30 -1.96 5.75 -6.02
C ILE A 30 -1.20 4.56 -6.61
N ILE A 31 -1.82 3.37 -6.63
CA ILE A 31 -1.23 2.17 -7.24
C ILE A 31 -1.00 2.40 -8.73
N LYS A 32 -1.97 3.00 -9.46
CA LYS A 32 -1.82 3.31 -10.87
C LYS A 32 -0.62 4.23 -11.14
N LEU A 33 -0.44 5.27 -10.34
CA LEU A 33 0.72 6.17 -10.45
C LEU A 33 2.04 5.45 -10.16
N LEU A 34 2.06 4.63 -9.10
CA LEU A 34 3.23 3.82 -8.75
C LEU A 34 3.63 2.88 -9.89
N MET A 35 2.66 2.15 -10.46
CA MET A 35 2.92 1.25 -11.58
C MET A 35 3.43 2.00 -12.82
N ALA A 36 2.90 3.20 -13.09
CA ALA A 36 3.36 4.04 -14.20
C ALA A 36 4.80 4.53 -14.03
N ASP A 37 5.30 4.65 -12.80
CA ASP A 37 6.70 4.96 -12.51
C ASP A 37 7.58 3.72 -12.60
N VAL A 38 7.18 2.62 -11.94
CA VAL A 38 7.91 1.36 -11.88
C VAL A 38 8.12 0.74 -13.28
N ASN A 39 7.09 0.80 -14.13
CA ASN A 39 7.15 0.20 -15.48
C ASN A 39 8.08 0.94 -16.46
N ARG A 40 8.71 2.05 -16.06
CA ARG A 40 9.63 2.80 -16.93
C ARG A 40 11.03 2.20 -17.00
N GLY A 41 11.37 1.29 -16.09
CA GLY A 41 12.70 0.74 -16.03
C GLY A 41 12.81 -0.41 -15.04
N SER A 42 14.05 -0.70 -14.66
CA SER A 42 14.33 -1.76 -13.69
C SER A 42 13.87 -1.35 -12.29
N PHE A 43 13.34 -2.34 -11.58
CA PHE A 43 12.96 -2.22 -10.20
C PHE A 43 13.42 -3.44 -9.41
N THR A 44 13.48 -3.29 -8.09
CA THR A 44 13.68 -4.37 -7.14
C THR A 44 12.43 -4.49 -6.29
N LEU A 45 11.88 -5.70 -6.23
CA LEU A 45 10.79 -6.01 -5.32
C LEU A 45 11.39 -6.57 -4.02
N MET A 46 10.99 -5.99 -2.90
CA MET A 46 11.43 -6.35 -1.57
C MET A 46 10.21 -6.84 -0.80
N PHE A 47 10.40 -7.86 0.03
CA PHE A 47 9.36 -8.36 0.91
C PHE A 47 9.93 -8.57 2.32
N ASP A 48 9.11 -8.32 3.33
CA ASP A 48 9.43 -8.58 4.72
C ASP A 48 8.27 -9.31 5.41
N GLU A 49 8.59 -10.25 6.28
CA GLU A 49 7.62 -11.10 6.95
C GLU A 49 7.57 -10.79 8.45
N THR A 50 6.37 -10.53 8.96
CA THR A 50 6.14 -10.25 10.38
C THR A 50 4.87 -10.94 10.88
N LEU A 51 4.86 -11.37 12.15
CA LEU A 51 3.63 -11.83 12.79
C LEU A 51 2.76 -10.62 13.18
N ASN A 52 1.58 -10.50 12.57
CA ASN A 52 0.64 -9.45 12.95
C ASN A 52 0.01 -9.80 14.31
N GLN A 53 0.28 -8.97 15.32
CA GLN A 53 -0.14 -9.24 16.70
C GLN A 53 -1.65 -9.15 16.91
N MET A 54 -2.36 -8.40 16.07
CA MET A 54 -3.81 -8.20 16.17
C MET A 54 -4.57 -9.35 15.53
N THR A 55 -4.18 -9.73 14.30
CA THR A 55 -4.85 -10.79 13.55
C THR A 55 -4.32 -12.19 13.87
N LYS A 56 -3.15 -12.28 14.53
CA LYS A 56 -2.40 -13.53 14.79
C LYS A 56 -2.08 -14.31 13.51
N THR A 57 -2.03 -13.62 12.38
CA THR A 57 -1.63 -14.18 11.08
C THR A 57 -0.27 -13.63 10.67
N LYS A 58 0.46 -14.40 9.86
CA LYS A 58 1.71 -13.91 9.29
C LYS A 58 1.36 -12.91 8.20
N GLN A 59 2.08 -11.80 8.16
CA GLN A 59 1.90 -10.72 7.21
C GLN A 59 3.19 -10.55 6.44
N MET A 60 3.09 -10.48 5.11
CA MET A 60 4.19 -10.18 4.21
C MET A 60 3.94 -8.81 3.58
N ASP A 61 4.81 -7.86 3.86
CA ASP A 61 4.75 -6.51 3.30
C ASP A 61 5.64 -6.41 2.07
N LEU A 62 5.06 -5.93 0.97
CA LEU A 62 5.71 -5.77 -0.32
C LEU A 62 6.10 -4.31 -0.54
N HIS A 63 7.34 -4.09 -0.97
CA HIS A 63 7.87 -2.79 -1.31
C HIS A 63 8.57 -2.84 -2.66
N VAL A 64 8.31 -1.85 -3.51
CA VAL A 64 9.02 -1.68 -4.78
C VAL A 64 10.04 -0.57 -4.67
N ARG A 65 11.27 -0.86 -5.10
CA ARG A 65 12.39 0.08 -5.17
C ARG A 65 12.77 0.33 -6.62
N TYR A 66 12.84 1.59 -7.03
CA TYR A 66 13.14 1.99 -8.40
C TYR A 66 13.87 3.34 -8.44
N TRP A 67 14.49 3.66 -9.58
CA TRP A 67 15.14 4.96 -9.80
C TRP A 67 14.16 5.95 -10.41
N LYS A 68 14.03 7.14 -9.83
CA LYS A 68 13.20 8.23 -10.35
C LYS A 68 13.75 9.57 -9.87
N GLU A 69 13.87 10.55 -10.77
CA GLU A 69 14.31 11.93 -10.44
C GLU A 69 15.66 11.95 -9.68
N ASP A 70 16.64 11.27 -10.27
CA ASP A 70 18.03 11.17 -9.80
C ASP A 70 18.19 10.66 -8.36
N ARG A 71 17.22 9.85 -7.91
CA ARG A 71 17.28 9.19 -6.60
C ARG A 71 16.61 7.83 -6.64
N VAL A 72 17.01 6.99 -5.68
CA VAL A 72 16.30 5.75 -5.36
C VAL A 72 15.03 6.09 -4.59
N GLN A 73 13.89 5.59 -5.05
CA GLN A 73 12.63 5.63 -4.32
C GLN A 73 12.26 4.23 -3.85
N SER A 74 11.84 4.10 -2.60
CA SER A 74 11.25 2.87 -2.05
C SER A 74 9.81 3.16 -1.67
N ARG A 75 8.87 2.42 -2.25
CA ARG A 75 7.43 2.65 -2.07
C ARG A 75 6.76 1.35 -1.65
N TYR A 76 5.89 1.46 -0.66
CA TYR A 76 5.03 0.36 -0.24
C TYR A 76 4.03 0.03 -1.36
N LEU A 77 3.89 -1.27 -1.66
CA LEU A 77 3.02 -1.80 -2.69
C LEU A 77 1.75 -2.41 -2.07
N GLY A 78 1.88 -3.17 -1.00
CA GLY A 78 0.76 -3.86 -0.37
C GLY A 78 1.21 -4.85 0.70
N SER A 79 0.24 -5.43 1.41
CA SER A 79 0.45 -6.49 2.38
C SER A 79 -0.35 -7.72 1.99
N GLN A 80 0.22 -8.89 2.22
CA GLN A 80 -0.42 -10.18 2.05
C GLN A 80 -0.51 -10.85 3.42
N PHE A 81 -1.69 -11.35 3.77
CA PHE A 81 -1.91 -12.08 5.01
C PHE A 81 -1.90 -13.57 4.71
N MET A 82 -0.94 -14.28 5.30
CA MET A 82 -0.71 -15.70 5.10
C MET A 82 -0.84 -16.45 6.44
N GLY A 83 -1.32 -17.69 6.40
CA GLY A 83 -1.43 -18.53 7.59
C GLY A 83 -0.07 -19.04 8.06
N HIS A 84 0.70 -19.55 7.10
CA HIS A 84 2.05 -20.06 7.29
C HIS A 84 3.02 -19.27 6.39
N GLY A 85 4.31 -19.29 6.72
CA GLY A 85 5.35 -18.65 5.89
C GLY A 85 6.43 -19.64 5.52
N THR A 86 6.03 -20.76 4.95
CA THR A 86 6.96 -21.64 4.24
C THR A 86 7.37 -20.99 2.91
N ALA A 87 8.42 -21.49 2.28
CA ALA A 87 8.85 -21.00 0.97
C ALA A 87 7.72 -21.09 -0.09
N LYS A 88 6.87 -22.12 0.00
CA LYS A 88 5.71 -22.28 -0.89
C LYS A 88 4.65 -21.21 -0.61
N ASP A 89 4.34 -20.96 0.66
CA ASP A 89 3.37 -19.92 1.02
C ASP A 89 3.81 -18.54 0.52
N LEU A 90 5.11 -18.23 0.64
CA LEU A 90 5.67 -16.99 0.15
C LEU A 90 5.49 -16.84 -1.36
N LEU A 91 5.81 -17.89 -2.12
CA LEU A 91 5.64 -17.89 -3.58
C LEU A 91 4.16 -17.76 -3.99
N ASP A 92 3.26 -18.48 -3.31
CA ASP A 92 1.82 -18.49 -3.63
C ASP A 92 1.14 -17.15 -3.29
N HIS A 93 1.66 -16.40 -2.32
CA HIS A 93 1.15 -15.09 -1.90
C HIS A 93 1.86 -13.92 -2.58
N PHE A 94 2.82 -14.18 -3.45
CA PHE A 94 3.51 -13.15 -4.23
C PHE A 94 2.61 -12.65 -5.36
N LYS A 95 1.63 -11.80 -5.02
CA LYS A 95 0.58 -11.26 -5.91
C LYS A 95 0.45 -9.75 -5.78
#